data_AF-A0A9E2NLF7-F1
#
_entry.id   AF-A0A9E2NLF7-F1
#
_cell.length_a   1.000
_cell.length_b   1.000
_cell.length_c   1.000
_cell.angle_alpha   90.00
_cell.angle_beta   90.00
_cell.angle_gamma   90.00
#
_symmetry.space_group_name_H-M   'P 1'
#
loop_
_entity.id
_entity.type
_entity.pdbx_description
1 polymer ?
#
loop_
_entity_poly.entity_id
_entity_poly.type
_entity_poly.pdbx_seq_one_letter_code
_entity_poly.pdbx_strand_id
1 'polypeptide(L)' 'MQIEVLVRMAQQIARNNAALGPDRAAAKIAGHLQSFWTPAMIDELRAFAAADPGDLDADVLAALDRIDRGPTG' A
#
# COMPACT_ATOMS: atom_id res chain seq x y z
N MET A 1 3.87 13.81 -6.16
CA MET A 1 3.12 13.27 -7.33
C MET A 1 1.69 13.74 -7.16
N GLN A 2 0.76 13.52 -8.08
CA GLN A 2 -0.65 13.74 -7.77
C GLN A 2 -1.16 12.53 -6.95
N ILE A 3 -1.78 12.75 -5.80
CA ILE A 3 -2.24 11.67 -4.90
C ILE A 3 -3.18 10.68 -5.62
N GLU A 4 -4.00 11.15 -6.55
CA GLU A 4 -4.91 10.30 -7.34
C GLU A 4 -4.14 9.28 -8.19
N VAL A 5 -2.94 9.64 -8.65
CA VAL A 5 -2.05 8.73 -9.39
C VAL A 5 -1.47 7.67 -8.47
N LEU A 6 -1.06 8.04 -7.25
CA LEU A 6 -0.55 7.10 -6.25
C LEU A 6 -1.65 6.11 -5.85
N VAL A 7 -2.85 6.59 -5.55
CA VAL A 7 -4.02 5.75 -5.22
C VAL A 7 -4.30 4.76 -6.35
N ARG A 8 -4.36 5.24 -7.60
CA ARG A 8 -4.58 4.37 -8.77
C ARG A 8 -3.52 3.29 -8.90
N MET A 9 -2.24 3.65 -8.75
CA MET A 9 -1.14 2.68 -8.83
C MET A 9 -1.19 1.66 -7.70
N ALA A 10 -1.45 2.10 -6.46
CA ALA A 10 -1.58 1.22 -5.31
C ALA A 10 -2.71 0.19 -5.52
N GLN A 11 -3.87 0.63 -6.02
CA GLN A 11 -4.96 -0.26 -6.38
C GLN A 11 -4.61 -1.23 -7.51
N GLN A 12 -3.85 -0.79 -8.52
CA GLN A 12 -3.39 -1.69 -9.59
C GLN A 12 -2.44 -2.78 -9.04
N ILE A 13 -1.55 -2.41 -8.12
CA ILE A 13 -0.66 -3.38 -7.46
C ILE A 13 -1.49 -4.38 -6.63
N ALA A 14 -2.50 -3.92 -5.88
CA ALA A 14 -3.38 -4.81 -5.13
C ALA A 14 -4.12 -5.81 -6.03
N ARG A 15 -4.75 -5.33 -7.11
CA ARG A 15 -5.44 -6.18 -8.11
C ARG A 15 -4.51 -7.25 -8.71
N ASN A 16 -3.26 -6.90 -8.97
CA ASN A 16 -2.27 -7.85 -9.51
C ASN A 16 -1.89 -8.95 -8.49
N ASN A 17 -2.08 -8.70 -7.19
CA ASN A 17 -1.74 -9.63 -6.12
C ASN A 17 -2.98 -10.31 -5.49
N ALA A 18 -4.20 -10.00 -5.94
CA ALA A 18 -5.44 -10.48 -5.34
C ALA A 18 -5.57 -12.02 -5.23
N ALA A 19 -4.89 -12.77 -6.12
CA ALA A 19 -4.89 -14.24 -6.09
C ALA A 19 -4.01 -14.85 -4.98
N LEU A 20 -3.14 -14.06 -4.33
CA LEU A 20 -2.17 -14.56 -3.36
C LEU A 20 -2.76 -14.81 -1.96
N GLY A 21 -3.99 -14.33 -1.70
CA GLY A 21 -4.59 -14.26 -0.38
C GLY A 21 -4.06 -13.07 0.44
N PRO A 22 -4.82 -12.61 1.45
CA PRO A 22 -4.65 -11.29 2.06
C PRO A 22 -3.26 -11.05 2.67
N ASP A 23 -2.75 -11.97 3.50
CA ASP A 23 -1.43 -11.80 4.14
C ASP A 23 -0.27 -11.74 3.14
N ARG A 24 -0.32 -12.59 2.11
CA ARG A 24 0.73 -12.64 1.08
C ARG A 24 0.64 -11.44 0.14
N ALA A 25 -0.58 -11.02 -0.20
CA ALA A 25 -0.81 -9.82 -0.98
C ALA A 25 -0.25 -8.59 -0.25
N ALA A 26 -0.63 -8.38 1.02
CA ALA A 26 -0.14 -7.27 1.84
C ALA A 26 1.39 -7.26 1.97
N ALA A 27 2.02 -8.42 2.22
CA ALA A 27 3.48 -8.52 2.28
C ALA A 27 4.17 -8.20 0.94
N LYS A 28 3.61 -8.66 -0.18
CA LYS A 28 4.14 -8.37 -1.52
C LYS A 28 3.97 -6.91 -1.90
N ILE A 29 2.81 -6.32 -1.61
CA ILE A 29 2.53 -4.90 -1.85
C ILE A 29 3.48 -4.04 -1.01
N ALA A 30 3.62 -4.31 0.29
CA ALA A 30 4.54 -3.56 1.16
C ALA A 30 5.98 -3.59 0.63
N GLY A 31 6.48 -4.77 0.25
CA GLY A 31 7.81 -4.90 -0.34
C GLY A 31 7.96 -4.16 -1.67
N HIS A 32 6.92 -4.15 -2.51
CA HIS A 32 6.91 -3.40 -3.77
C HIS A 32 6.98 -1.88 -3.51
N LEU A 33 6.12 -1.37 -2.62
CA LEU A 33 6.12 0.05 -2.26
C LEU A 33 7.49 0.48 -1.71
N GLN A 34 8.07 -0.28 -0.78
CA GLN A 34 9.39 0.03 -0.21
C GLN A 34 10.54 -0.03 -1.22
N SER A 35 10.42 -0.88 -2.26
CA SER A 35 11.48 -1.04 -3.28
C SER A 35 11.41 0.00 -4.39
N PHE A 36 10.21 0.44 -4.76
CA PHE A 36 9.99 1.25 -5.96
C PHE A 36 9.48 2.66 -5.68
N TRP A 37 8.90 2.92 -4.52
CA TRP A 37 8.39 4.24 -4.15
C TRP A 37 9.38 4.96 -3.26
N THR A 38 9.39 6.29 -3.36
CA THR A 38 10.14 7.11 -2.40
C THR A 38 9.40 7.14 -1.05
N PRO A 39 10.10 7.37 0.07
CA PRO A 39 9.45 7.52 1.38
C PRO A 39 8.31 8.54 1.37
N ALA A 40 8.51 9.68 0.69
CA ALA A 40 7.50 10.73 0.56
C ALA A 40 6.21 10.26 -0.14
N MET A 41 6.30 9.39 -1.16
CA MET A 41 5.12 8.84 -1.84
C MET A 41 4.34 7.89 -0.91
N ILE A 42 5.04 7.11 -0.09
CA ILE A 42 4.42 6.21 0.88
C ILE A 42 3.70 7.04 1.96
N ASP A 43 4.36 8.10 2.45
CA ASP A 43 3.76 9.01 3.44
C ASP A 43 2.54 9.76 2.89
N GLU A 44 2.57 10.16 1.61
CA GLU A 44 1.41 10.79 0.94
C GLU A 44 0.22 9.82 0.86
N LEU A 45 0.47 8.56 0.48
CA LEU A 45 -0.57 7.52 0.43
C LEU A 45 -1.10 7.18 1.83
N ARG A 46 -0.26 7.16 2.86
CA ARG A 46 -0.68 6.99 4.27
C ARG A 46 -1.58 8.13 4.74
N ALA A 47 -1.19 9.37 4.45
CA ALA A 47 -1.98 10.53 4.81
C ALA A 47 -3.37 10.48 4.16
N PHE A 48 -3.44 10.05 2.90
CA PHE A 48 -4.70 9.79 2.21
C PHE A 48 -5.52 8.68 2.89
N ALA A 49 -4.90 7.52 3.20
CA ALA A 49 -5.56 6.40 3.87
C ALA A 49 -6.13 6.76 5.25
N ALA A 50 -5.46 7.65 5.99
CA ALA A 50 -5.93 8.12 7.29
C ALA A 50 -7.11 9.09 7.19
N ALA A 51 -7.18 9.86 6.09
CA ALA A 51 -8.26 10.82 5.85
C ALA A 51 -9.52 10.13 5.29
N ASP A 52 -9.35 9.17 4.38
CA ASP A 52 -10.45 8.39 3.80
C ASP A 52 -10.03 6.94 3.51
N PRO A 53 -10.14 6.04 4.51
CA PRO A 53 -9.74 4.64 4.33
C PRO A 53 -10.67 3.85 3.39
N GLY A 54 -11.88 4.36 3.10
CA GLY A 54 -12.86 3.66 2.25
C GLY A 54 -12.48 3.60 0.77
N ASP A 55 -11.59 4.48 0.33
CA ASP A 55 -11.17 4.61 -1.07
C ASP A 55 -9.96 3.73 -1.46
N LEU A 56 -9.38 3.01 -0.48
CA LEU A 56 -8.25 2.11 -0.70
C LEU A 56 -8.65 0.64 -0.54
N ASP A 57 -8.01 -0.20 -1.34
CA ASP A 57 -8.14 -1.65 -1.23
C ASP A 57 -7.61 -2.13 0.13
N ALA A 58 -8.29 -3.11 0.74
CA ALA A 58 -7.94 -3.65 2.04
C ALA A 58 -6.50 -4.20 2.08
N ASP A 59 -6.01 -4.76 0.97
CA ASP A 59 -4.63 -5.28 0.87
C ASP A 59 -3.60 -4.13 0.87
N VAL A 60 -3.96 -2.94 0.36
CA VAL A 60 -3.12 -1.74 0.43
C VAL A 60 -3.07 -1.21 1.86
N LEU A 61 -4.21 -1.14 2.54
CA LEU A 61 -4.27 -0.70 3.94
C LEU A 61 -3.43 -1.62 4.84
N ALA A 62 -3.56 -2.94 4.66
CA ALA A 62 -2.76 -3.93 5.38
C ALA A 62 -1.26 -3.81 5.05
N ALA A 63 -0.90 -3.50 3.81
CA ALA A 63 0.48 -3.25 3.43
C ALA A 63 1.06 -2.01 4.12
N LEU A 64 0.30 -0.91 4.21
CA LEU A 64 0.73 0.31 4.90
C LEU A 64 0.95 0.07 6.40
N ASP A 65 0.00 -0.61 7.06
CA ASP A 65 0.14 -1.01 8.48
C ASP A 65 1.37 -1.91 8.69
N ARG A 66 1.66 -2.82 7.76
CA ARG A 66 2.88 -3.64 7.80
C ARG A 66 4.16 -2.81 7.71
N ILE A 67 4.20 -1.77 6.88
CA ILE A 67 5.37 -0.89 6.79
C ILE A 67 5.56 -0.12 8.09
N ASP A 68 4.47 0.32 8.74
CA ASP A 68 4.50 1.07 10.01
C ASP A 68 5.03 0.25 11.18
N ARG A 69 4.67 -1.04 11.21
CA ARG A 69 5.13 -1.96 12.27
C ARG A 69 6.60 -2.35 12.13
N GLY A 70 7.26 -1.98 11.03
CA GLY A 70 8.61 -2.43 10.70
C GLY A 70 8.65 -3.94 10.38
N PRO A 71 9.81 -4.47 9.97
CA PRO A 71 9.94 -5.90 9.78
C PRO A 71 9.69 -6.61 11.12
N THR A 72 8.59 -7.35 11.23
CA THR A 72 8.54 -8.50 12.12
C THR A 72 9.71 -9.40 11.68
N GLY A 73 10.72 -9.48 12.56
CA GLY A 73 11.98 -10.18 12.31
C GLY A 73 11.83 -11.64 11.91
#